data_AF-A0A350RJV2-F1
#
_entry.id   AF-A0A350RJV2-F1
#
_cell.length_a   1.000
_cell.length_b   1.000
_cell.length_c   1.000
_cell.angle_alpha   90.00
_cell.angle_beta   90.00
_cell.angle_gamma   90.00
#
_symmetry.space_group_name_H-M   'P 1'
#
loop_
_entity.id
_entity.type
_entity.pdbx_description
1 polymer ?
#
loop_
_entity_poly.entity_id
_entity_poly.type
_entity_poly.pdbx_seq_one_letter_code
_entity_poly.pdbx_strand_id
1 'polypeptide(L)'
;MDVTSHTRAFQVMIRNGAFRWIQLFARTDYNGLAAEAVGDLSDPDQVKDLATPYWDDFDEVLTGPDARSSRWFAINSQNDKTYEVEQIICDPNGFNEWRISGIVDLAQSREAGEAVMKLTNIGAL
;
A
#
# COMPACT_ATOMS: atom_id res chain seq x y z
N MET A 1 -18.11 12.12 -14.26
CA MET A 1 -18.12 10.65 -14.42
C MET A 1 -17.70 10.08 -13.07
N ASP A 2 -18.47 9.19 -12.45
CA ASP A 2 -18.12 8.64 -11.14
C ASP A 2 -17.04 7.56 -11.28
N VAL A 3 -15.82 7.83 -10.82
CA VAL A 3 -14.69 6.89 -10.93
C VAL A 3 -14.96 5.59 -10.17
N THR A 4 -15.67 5.65 -9.04
CA THR A 4 -15.96 4.47 -8.20
C THR A 4 -16.96 3.50 -8.83
N SER A 5 -17.77 3.98 -9.79
CA SER A 5 -18.68 3.16 -10.59
C SER A 5 -17.97 2.41 -11.74
N HIS A 6 -16.77 2.85 -12.14
CA HIS A 6 -15.95 2.21 -13.18
C HIS A 6 -15.00 1.19 -12.53
N THR A 7 -15.59 0.10 -12.02
CA THR A 7 -14.93 -0.90 -11.16
C THR A 7 -13.54 -1.31 -11.63
N ARG A 8 -13.35 -1.58 -12.93
CA ARG A 8 -12.03 -1.98 -13.45
C ARG A 8 -11.00 -0.84 -13.46
N ALA A 9 -11.37 0.36 -13.90
CA ALA A 9 -10.44 1.50 -13.94
C ALA A 9 -10.06 1.95 -12.52
N PHE A 10 -11.03 1.95 -11.61
CA PHE A 10 -10.80 2.28 -10.21
C PHE A 10 -9.89 1.26 -9.52
N GLN A 11 -10.11 -0.04 -9.73
CA GLN A 11 -9.20 -1.07 -9.22
C GLN A 11 -7.76 -0.93 -9.75
N VAL A 12 -7.59 -0.48 -11.01
CA VAL A 12 -6.26 -0.18 -11.55
C VAL A 12 -5.59 0.98 -10.80
N MET A 13 -6.34 2.05 -10.50
CA MET A 13 -5.81 3.17 -9.71
C MET A 13 -5.40 2.71 -8.30
N ILE A 14 -6.24 1.91 -7.64
CA ILE A 14 -5.95 1.38 -6.31
C ILE A 14 -4.69 0.51 -6.32
N ARG A 15 -4.57 -0.42 -7.28
CA ARG A 15 -3.39 -1.28 -7.42
C ARG A 15 -2.12 -0.49 -7.71
N ASN A 16 -2.23 0.61 -8.47
CA ASN A 16 -1.10 1.50 -8.71
C ASN A 16 -0.68 2.24 -7.43
N GLY A 17 -1.63 2.74 -6.64
CA GLY A 17 -1.38 3.38 -5.36
C GLY A 17 -0.71 2.42 -4.36
N ALA A 18 -1.26 1.22 -4.19
CA ALA A 18 -0.69 0.21 -3.30
C ALA A 18 0.72 -0.22 -3.73
N PHE A 19 0.96 -0.42 -5.03
CA PHE A 19 2.30 -0.76 -5.52
C PHE A 19 3.28 0.41 -5.37
N ARG A 20 2.82 1.67 -5.44
CA ARG A 20 3.66 2.84 -5.14
C ARG A 20 4.15 2.81 -3.69
N TRP A 21 3.35 2.36 -2.72
CA TRP A 21 3.83 2.19 -1.35
C TRP A 21 5.00 1.19 -1.26
N ILE A 22 4.92 0.05 -1.98
CA ILE A 22 6.04 -0.91 -2.06
C ILE A 22 7.27 -0.26 -2.67
N GLN A 23 7.11 0.53 -3.72
CA GLN A 23 8.23 1.22 -4.36
C GLN A 23 8.88 2.26 -3.43
N LEU A 24 8.10 2.94 -2.59
CA LEU A 24 8.62 3.87 -1.58
C LEU A 24 9.37 3.11 -0.49
N PHE A 25 8.77 2.03 0.02
CA PHE A 25 9.39 1.15 1.01
C PHE A 25 10.73 0.59 0.50
N ALA A 26 10.76 0.05 -0.71
CA ALA A 26 11.96 -0.49 -1.36
C ALA A 26 13.10 0.53 -1.53
N ARG A 27 12.78 1.83 -1.61
CA ARG A 27 13.77 2.92 -1.69
C ARG A 27 14.12 3.51 -0.32
N THR A 28 13.64 2.90 0.77
CA THR A 28 13.72 3.42 2.14
C THR A 28 13.23 4.87 2.26
N ASP A 29 12.26 5.24 1.43
CA ASP A 29 11.66 6.57 1.39
C ASP A 29 10.55 6.71 2.43
N TYR A 30 10.95 6.77 3.71
CA TYR A 30 10.03 6.89 4.85
C TYR A 30 9.25 8.20 4.83
N ASN A 31 9.83 9.28 4.30
CA ASN A 31 9.13 10.56 4.12
C ASN A 31 7.96 10.40 3.13
N GLY A 32 8.21 9.76 2.00
CA GLY A 32 7.18 9.51 1.00
C GLY A 32 6.09 8.55 1.50
N LEU A 33 6.44 7.52 2.29
CA LEU A 33 5.44 6.65 2.94
C LEU A 33 4.59 7.43 3.95
N ALA A 34 5.23 8.23 4.81
CA ALA A 34 4.54 9.00 5.84
C ALA A 34 3.57 10.04 5.25
N ALA A 35 3.94 10.67 4.13
CA ALA A 35 3.06 11.59 3.41
C ALA A 35 1.76 10.92 2.91
N GLU A 36 1.79 9.61 2.66
CA GLU A 36 0.63 8.81 2.23
C GLU A 36 -0.12 8.17 3.40
N ALA A 37 0.41 8.28 4.61
CA ALA A 37 -0.11 7.58 5.78
C ALA A 37 -1.04 8.46 6.62
N VAL A 38 -1.62 7.85 7.64
CA VAL A 38 -2.44 8.50 8.68
C VAL A 38 -2.04 8.00 10.05
N GLY A 39 -2.47 8.73 11.09
CA GLY A 39 -2.13 8.40 12.48
C GLY A 39 -0.64 8.55 12.74
N ASP A 40 -0.08 7.67 13.56
CA ASP A 40 1.34 7.71 13.94
C ASP A 40 2.26 7.53 12.74
N LEU A 41 1.81 6.80 11.71
CA LEU A 41 2.57 6.59 10.48
C LEU A 41 2.74 7.85 9.63
N SER A 42 2.04 8.95 9.95
CA SER A 42 2.32 10.26 9.34
C SER A 42 3.66 10.87 9.79
N ASP A 43 4.32 10.27 10.78
CA ASP A 43 5.70 10.56 11.18
C ASP A 43 6.68 9.58 10.49
N PRO A 44 7.62 10.07 9.66
CA PRO A 44 8.64 9.24 9.01
C PRO A 44 9.46 8.38 9.97
N ASP A 45 9.70 8.85 11.20
CA ASP A 45 10.48 8.07 12.19
C ASP A 45 9.67 6.85 12.67
N GLN A 46 8.36 6.97 12.84
CA GLN A 46 7.49 5.83 13.16
C GLN A 46 7.44 4.80 12.02
N VAL A 47 7.42 5.28 10.77
CA VAL A 47 7.49 4.40 9.59
C VAL A 47 8.81 3.63 9.57
N LYS A 48 9.93 4.32 9.85
CA LYS A 48 11.25 3.70 9.91
C LYS A 48 11.34 2.65 11.01
N ASP A 49 10.87 2.96 12.21
CA ASP A 49 10.91 2.04 13.34
C ASP A 49 10.13 0.75 13.03
N LEU A 50 8.95 0.86 12.41
CA LEU A 50 8.17 -0.32 11.98
C LEU A 50 8.80 -1.09 10.82
N ALA A 51 9.51 -0.41 9.93
CA ALA A 51 10.21 -1.04 8.81
C ALA A 51 11.50 -1.75 9.26
N THR A 52 12.10 -1.33 10.38
CA THR A 52 13.43 -1.80 10.82
C THR A 52 13.53 -3.32 10.89
N PRO A 53 12.57 -4.07 11.48
CA PRO A 53 12.68 -5.52 11.54
C PRO A 53 12.73 -6.21 10.16
N TYR A 54 12.12 -5.64 9.12
CA TYR A 54 12.26 -6.17 7.76
C TYR A 54 13.69 -6.00 7.25
N TRP A 55 14.27 -4.82 7.46
CA TRP A 55 15.62 -4.48 6.97
C TRP A 55 16.74 -5.14 7.78
N ASP A 56 16.45 -5.60 8.99
CA ASP A 56 17.38 -6.44 9.76
C ASP A 56 17.55 -7.85 9.14
N ASP A 57 16.51 -8.34 8.45
CA ASP A 57 16.47 -9.68 7.83
C ASP A 57 16.78 -9.68 6.32
N PHE A 58 16.47 -8.58 5.61
CA PHE A 58 16.56 -8.50 4.15
C PHE A 58 17.19 -7.19 3.66
N ASP A 59 18.11 -7.29 2.69
CA ASP A 59 18.80 -6.13 2.10
C ASP A 59 18.02 -5.44 0.96
N GLU A 60 16.98 -6.08 0.43
CA GLU A 60 16.21 -5.56 -0.70
C GLU A 60 14.74 -5.97 -0.66
N VAL A 61 13.94 -5.21 -1.42
CA VAL A 61 12.53 -5.51 -1.71
C VAL A 61 12.40 -5.67 -3.22
N LEU A 62 11.86 -6.79 -3.66
CA LEU A 62 11.62 -7.04 -5.07
C LEU A 62 10.48 -6.17 -5.60
N THR A 63 10.74 -5.36 -6.62
CA THR A 63 9.72 -4.51 -7.28
C THR A 63 9.50 -4.85 -8.75
N GLY A 64 9.87 -6.06 -9.16
CA GLY A 64 9.71 -6.55 -10.53
C GLY A 64 8.25 -6.85 -10.91
N PRO A 65 8.00 -7.32 -12.15
CA PRO A 65 6.66 -7.67 -12.62
C PRO A 65 5.92 -8.67 -11.73
N ASP A 66 6.65 -9.61 -11.10
CA ASP A 66 6.07 -10.60 -10.20
C ASP A 66 5.52 -9.98 -8.92
N ALA A 67 6.27 -9.08 -8.28
CA ALA A 67 5.85 -8.37 -7.06
C ALA A 67 4.58 -7.54 -7.29
N ARG A 68 4.36 -7.06 -8.52
CA ARG A 68 3.14 -6.34 -8.90
C ARG A 68 1.95 -7.26 -9.15
N SER A 69 2.14 -8.58 -9.20
CA SER A 69 1.10 -9.57 -9.53
C SER A 69 -0.13 -9.46 -8.62
N SER A 70 -1.31 -9.79 -9.15
CA SER A 70 -2.56 -9.79 -8.38
C SER A 70 -2.57 -10.82 -7.26
N ARG A 71 -1.64 -11.80 -7.25
CA ARG A 71 -1.53 -12.74 -6.12
C ARG A 71 -1.04 -12.09 -4.83
N TRP A 72 -0.35 -10.94 -4.94
CA TRP A 72 0.21 -10.20 -3.83
C TRP A 72 -0.63 -9.00 -3.41
N PHE A 73 -1.79 -8.84 -4.04
CA PHE A 73 -2.65 -7.69 -3.84
C PHE A 73 -4.05 -8.18 -3.47
N ALA A 74 -4.59 -7.62 -2.38
CA ALA A 74 -5.97 -7.86 -1.97
C ALA A 74 -6.72 -6.54 -1.84
N ILE A 75 -8.00 -6.57 -2.17
CA ILE A 75 -8.93 -5.48 -1.93
C ILE A 75 -10.21 -6.05 -1.33
N ASN A 76 -10.60 -5.55 -0.17
CA ASN A 76 -11.76 -6.01 0.57
C ASN A 76 -12.72 -4.84 0.80
N SER A 77 -14.01 -5.04 0.49
CA SER A 77 -15.03 -4.06 0.84
C SER A 77 -15.39 -4.19 2.31
N GLN A 78 -14.93 -3.25 3.13
CA GLN A 78 -15.33 -3.15 4.54
C GLN A 78 -16.81 -2.76 4.66
N ASN A 79 -17.23 -1.77 3.87
CA ASN A 79 -18.58 -1.24 3.82
C ASN A 79 -18.77 -0.41 2.52
N ASP A 80 -19.92 0.25 2.38
CA ASP A 80 -20.24 1.08 1.21
C ASP A 80 -19.45 2.40 1.09
N LYS A 81 -18.52 2.68 2.02
CA LYS A 81 -17.73 3.92 2.10
C LYS A 81 -16.24 3.71 1.94
N THR A 82 -15.71 2.57 2.40
CA THR A 82 -14.26 2.31 2.43
C THR A 82 -13.90 0.92 1.91
N TYR A 83 -12.83 0.85 1.13
CA TYR A 83 -12.16 -0.41 0.81
C TYR A 83 -10.87 -0.52 1.61
N GLU A 84 -10.60 -1.72 2.12
CA GLU A 84 -9.29 -2.09 2.62
C GLU A 84 -8.44 -2.62 1.47
N VAL A 85 -7.17 -2.27 1.48
CA VAL A 85 -6.21 -2.63 0.46
C VAL A 85 -4.98 -3.16 1.14
N GLU A 86 -4.47 -4.28 0.64
CA GLU A 86 -3.25 -4.89 1.13
C GLU A 86 -2.35 -5.24 -0.04
N GLN A 87 -1.06 -5.02 0.14
CA GLN A 87 -0.02 -5.40 -0.81
C GLN A 87 1.12 -6.07 -0.05
N ILE A 88 1.40 -7.32 -0.41
CA ILE A 88 2.52 -8.09 0.15
C ILE A 88 3.85 -7.51 -0.35
N ILE A 89 4.82 -7.43 0.55
CA ILE A 89 6.21 -7.06 0.29
C ILE A 89 6.95 -8.35 -0.11
N CYS A 90 7.55 -8.34 -1.30
CA CYS A 90 8.32 -9.48 -1.77
C CYS A 90 9.80 -9.36 -1.38
N ASP A 91 10.26 -10.22 -0.47
CA ASP A 91 11.68 -10.34 -0.12
C ASP A 91 12.44 -11.25 -1.10
N PRO A 92 13.77 -11.14 -1.18
CA PRO A 92 14.61 -11.92 -2.09
C PRO A 92 14.59 -13.43 -1.83
N ASN A 93 14.27 -13.86 -0.62
CA ASN A 93 14.26 -15.27 -0.23
C ASN A 93 12.91 -15.95 -0.50
N GLY A 94 11.88 -15.16 -0.82
CA GLY A 94 10.56 -15.65 -1.21
C GLY A 94 9.68 -16.06 -0.04
N PHE A 95 9.97 -15.63 1.19
CA PHE A 95 9.09 -15.87 2.34
C PHE A 95 7.77 -15.09 2.20
N ASN A 96 7.88 -13.84 1.76
CA ASN A 96 6.81 -12.88 1.51
C ASN A 96 5.87 -12.69 2.71
N GLU A 97 6.45 -12.60 3.91
CA GLU A 97 5.72 -12.56 5.20
C GLU A 97 5.43 -11.14 5.71
N TRP A 98 5.58 -10.14 4.87
CA TRP A 98 5.33 -8.73 5.21
C TRP A 98 4.31 -8.10 4.27
N ARG A 99 3.58 -7.10 4.76
CA ARG A 99 2.61 -6.34 3.96
C ARG A 99 2.60 -4.86 4.31
N ILE A 100 2.12 -4.08 3.35
CA ILE A 100 1.61 -2.72 3.57
C ILE A 100 0.11 -2.76 3.36
N SER A 101 -0.64 -2.21 4.31
CA SER A 101 -2.10 -2.11 4.26
C SER A 101 -2.57 -0.67 4.40
N GLY A 102 -3.76 -0.40 3.85
CA GLY A 102 -4.35 0.92 3.87
C GLY A 102 -5.84 0.89 3.55
N ILE A 103 -6.43 2.09 3.52
CA ILE A 103 -7.83 2.30 3.21
C ILE A 103 -8.00 3.18 1.97
N VAL A 104 -9.08 2.97 1.23
CA VAL A 104 -9.52 3.80 0.11
C VAL A 104 -10.81 4.50 0.54
N ASP A 105 -10.84 5.84 0.47
CA ASP A 105 -12.06 6.63 0.74
C ASP A 105 -12.87 6.76 -0.56
N LEU A 106 -14.03 6.11 -0.65
CA LEU A 106 -14.84 6.11 -1.88
C LEU A 106 -15.50 7.46 -2.15
N ALA A 107 -15.82 8.24 -1.11
CA ALA A 107 -16.45 9.54 -1.28
C ALA A 107 -15.43 10.56 -1.81
N GLN A 108 -14.26 10.65 -1.17
CA GLN A 108 -13.17 11.51 -1.64
C GLN A 108 -12.67 11.08 -3.01
N SER A 109 -12.59 9.77 -3.28
CA SER A 109 -12.19 9.27 -4.61
C SER A 109 -13.15 9.72 -5.71
N ARG A 110 -14.46 9.70 -5.44
CA ARG A 110 -15.48 10.18 -6.38
C ARG A 110 -15.34 11.66 -6.68
N GLU A 111 -15.04 12.47 -5.66
CA GLU A 111 -14.85 13.91 -5.77
C GLU A 111 -13.55 14.26 -6.51
N ALA A 112 -12.44 13.60 -6.18
CA ALA A 112 -11.13 13.82 -6.77
C ALA A 112 -11.01 13.26 -8.20
N GLY A 113 -11.81 12.25 -8.55
CA GLY A 113 -11.72 11.54 -9.84
C GLY A 113 -10.57 10.54 -9.92
N GLU A 114 -9.90 10.25 -8.79
CA GLU A 114 -8.83 9.27 -8.65
C GLU A 114 -8.95 8.50 -7.33
N ALA A 115 -8.19 7.41 -7.15
CA ALA A 115 -8.21 6.66 -5.89
C ALA A 115 -7.52 7.46 -4.78
N VAL A 116 -8.30 7.90 -3.79
CA VAL A 116 -7.79 8.54 -2.57
C VAL A 116 -7.56 7.46 -1.52
N MET A 117 -6.29 7.23 -1.21
CA MET A 117 -5.85 6.14 -0.34
C MET A 117 -5.02 6.66 0.82
N LYS A 118 -5.06 5.97 1.94
CA LYS A 118 -4.20 6.22 3.09
C LYS A 118 -3.59 4.93 3.62
N LEU A 119 -2.27 4.94 3.79
CA LEU A 119 -1.53 3.86 4.42
C LEU A 119 -1.85 3.86 5.91
N THR A 120 -2.22 2.70 6.45
CA THR A 120 -2.60 2.53 7.86
C THR A 120 -1.72 1.54 8.61
N ASN A 121 -1.00 0.66 7.91
CA ASN A 121 -0.13 -0.32 8.56
C ASN A 121 1.04 -0.76 7.65
N ILE A 122 2.17 -1.08 8.29
CA ILE A 122 3.29 -1.83 7.73
C ILE A 122 3.67 -2.88 8.78
N GLY A 123 3.75 -4.14 8.39
CA GLY A 123 4.17 -5.17 9.34
C GLY A 123 4.12 -6.59 8.78
N ALA A 124 4.55 -7.52 9.62
CA ALA A 124 4.46 -8.95 9.36
C ALA A 124 2.99 -9.44 9.26
N LEU A 125 2.78 -10.58 8.59
CA LEU A 125 1.48 -11.23 8.40
C LEU A 125 0.92 -11.90 9.65
#